data_AF-A0A485KYA4-F1
#
_entry.id   AF-A0A485KYA4-F1
#
_cell.length_a   1.000
_cell.length_b   1.000
_cell.length_c   1.000
_cell.angle_alpha   90.00
_cell.angle_beta   90.00
_cell.angle_gamma   90.00
#
_symmetry.space_group_name_H-M   'P 1'
#
loop_
_entity.id
_entity.type
_entity.pdbx_description
1 polymer ?
#
loop_
_entity_poly.entity_id
_entity_poly.type
_entity_poly.pdbx_seq_one_letter_code
_entity_poly.pdbx_strand_id
1 'polypeptide(L)'
;MLQKKAEYTPLVNTDAVLPVVRPAPRGGRFFFTYGVPVLIVLNVATLIMVGVQLHRPTIAATTVRQGDALHAKDSLRSTDGVLPASLLPAKFSVSHVTPYKDQAGRGTCWDFGTIGALEQSYRKHGIEQGWLHPNEYVSFSEQAYGIEVMEMCSGPANSSQQKACRIADDNVWRNSTEGGEVPILYYLQNSLHESVLPTSVCPYARRLDHDWDCPGLSHATTTNPLSFELKHMDTYYDLVTVKQQLVAQATAMPLSTTLVAVKHFYPCVGAFAKDPRCHVDVCALCPPELPMATCCLPADDSDGQNMEGEFFSHSGMSVDGGHVMLLVAYNDLFRTREGATGGLIVKNSWADGWTGSHSLQYWMQNISEWEERVLCPNSANPFNWYTPTEDDGLTDIAACLSPDSVQYAALNRQPLHLTCDDLDLCVEGRQYFAKNRTAWGDRMHIMCFWEYEPATNSSRHLCLPPMLREAIADVFSPVETYKNDPDVCGFYFLPYETIRTVSALFDGFFVNNMDVNWAPQSYLANRAQFPQFDYSLLEASTKTQQVVDFDGPFPYAHVYKQHASRRHGRKSPMA
;
A
#
# COMPACT_ATOMS: atom_id res chain seq x y z
N MET A 1 -18.35 -52.89 -14.17
CA MET A 1 -19.30 -53.55 -15.09
C MET A 1 -20.47 -52.60 -15.34
N LEU A 2 -20.71 -52.29 -16.62
CA LEU A 2 -21.91 -51.74 -17.29
C LEU A 2 -22.50 -50.40 -16.77
N GLN A 3 -22.17 -49.27 -17.39
CA GLN A 3 -22.75 -48.67 -18.64
C GLN A 3 -24.15 -48.06 -18.50
N LYS A 4 -24.22 -46.74 -18.71
CA LYS A 4 -25.18 -46.12 -19.63
C LYS A 4 -24.51 -44.93 -20.34
N LYS A 5 -24.42 -45.03 -21.67
CA LYS A 5 -24.01 -44.01 -22.63
C LYS A 5 -25.18 -43.07 -22.91
N ALA A 6 -24.88 -41.80 -23.18
CA ALA A 6 -25.72 -40.92 -24.00
C ALA A 6 -24.88 -40.47 -25.21
N GLU A 7 -25.40 -40.76 -26.40
CA GLU A 7 -24.86 -40.40 -27.72
C GLU A 7 -25.00 -38.91 -28.00
N TYR A 8 -23.97 -38.31 -28.59
CA TYR A 8 -24.00 -36.99 -29.20
C TYR A 8 -23.68 -37.15 -30.69
N THR A 9 -24.62 -36.72 -31.54
CA THR A 9 -24.54 -36.80 -33.01
C THR A 9 -23.89 -35.52 -33.56
N PRO A 10 -22.98 -35.59 -34.56
CA PRO A 10 -22.41 -34.40 -35.18
C PRO A 10 -23.22 -33.96 -36.40
N LEU A 11 -23.37 -32.64 -36.59
CA LEU A 11 -23.88 -32.05 -37.83
C LEU A 11 -22.81 -31.12 -38.42
N VAL A 12 -22.22 -31.58 -39.52
CA VAL A 12 -21.51 -30.85 -40.57
C VAL A 12 -22.34 -31.18 -41.83
N ASN A 13 -22.75 -30.34 -42.77
CA ASN A 13 -22.20 -29.15 -43.42
C ASN A 13 -23.37 -28.53 -44.23
N THR A 14 -23.41 -27.22 -44.45
CA THR A 14 -23.90 -26.68 -45.75
C THR A 14 -23.28 -25.32 -46.04
N ASP A 15 -22.86 -25.19 -47.30
CA ASP A 15 -22.10 -24.11 -47.90
C ASP A 15 -22.81 -22.75 -47.85
N ALA A 16 -22.08 -21.71 -47.43
CA ALA A 16 -22.48 -20.32 -47.60
C ALA A 16 -21.51 -19.60 -48.55
N VAL A 17 -22.04 -19.32 -49.74
CA VAL A 17 -21.44 -18.61 -50.86
C VAL A 17 -21.13 -17.15 -50.49
N LEU A 18 -19.91 -16.69 -50.78
CA LEU A 18 -19.47 -15.30 -50.65
C LEU A 18 -20.24 -14.35 -51.59
N PRO A 19 -20.66 -13.15 -51.15
CA PRO A 19 -21.36 -12.21 -52.01
C PRO A 19 -20.40 -11.42 -52.92
N VAL A 20 -20.74 -11.41 -54.21
CA VAL A 20 -20.13 -10.62 -55.28
C VAL A 20 -20.45 -9.13 -55.07
N VAL A 21 -19.42 -8.30 -54.91
CA VAL A 21 -19.52 -6.83 -54.87
C VAL A 21 -19.77 -6.29 -56.28
N ARG A 22 -20.91 -5.64 -56.50
CA ARG A 22 -21.20 -4.85 -57.71
C ARG A 22 -20.72 -3.41 -57.54
N PRO A 23 -20.14 -2.76 -58.56
CA PRO A 23 -19.72 -1.37 -58.48
C PRO A 23 -20.91 -0.40 -58.49
N ALA A 24 -20.86 0.61 -57.63
CA ALA A 24 -21.85 1.68 -57.51
C ALA A 24 -21.75 2.71 -58.66
N PRO A 25 -22.86 3.40 -59.02
CA PRO A 25 -22.88 4.33 -60.15
C PRO A 25 -22.20 5.67 -59.85
N ARG A 26 -21.53 6.22 -60.86
CA ARG A 26 -20.84 7.53 -60.84
C ARG A 26 -21.80 8.69 -60.54
N GLY A 27 -21.87 9.11 -59.28
CA GLY A 27 -22.55 10.34 -58.81
C GLY A 27 -21.61 11.49 -58.43
N GLY A 28 -20.37 11.50 -58.92
CA GLY A 28 -19.28 12.34 -58.41
C GLY A 28 -19.30 13.84 -58.76
N ARG A 29 -20.33 14.39 -59.41
CA ARG A 29 -20.34 15.83 -59.80
C ARG A 29 -21.08 16.75 -58.85
N PHE A 30 -22.03 16.27 -58.05
CA PHE A 30 -22.82 17.15 -57.18
C PHE A 30 -22.09 17.47 -55.85
N PHE A 31 -21.40 16.46 -55.29
CA PHE A 31 -20.72 16.59 -54.00
C PHE A 31 -19.51 17.53 -54.05
N PHE A 32 -18.75 17.52 -55.15
CA PHE A 32 -17.59 18.39 -55.31
C PHE A 32 -17.95 19.85 -55.61
N THR A 33 -19.09 20.10 -56.26
CA THR A 33 -19.45 21.46 -56.69
C THR A 33 -20.13 22.26 -55.58
N TYR A 34 -20.88 21.60 -54.69
CA TYR A 34 -21.65 22.29 -53.65
C TYR A 34 -21.35 21.81 -52.21
N GLY A 35 -20.85 20.59 -52.02
CA GLY A 35 -20.57 20.06 -50.67
C GLY A 35 -19.27 20.60 -50.05
N VAL A 36 -18.20 20.70 -50.85
CA VAL A 36 -16.89 21.20 -50.38
C VAL A 36 -16.93 22.68 -49.97
N PRO A 37 -17.57 23.60 -50.74
CA PRO A 37 -17.67 25.01 -50.31
C PRO A 37 -18.45 25.18 -49.01
N VAL A 38 -19.53 24.41 -48.80
CA VAL A 38 -20.35 24.48 -47.58
C VAL A 38 -19.58 23.99 -46.36
N LEU A 39 -18.80 22.90 -46.50
CA LEU A 39 -17.93 22.40 -45.43
C LEU A 39 -16.82 23.39 -45.06
N ILE A 40 -16.26 24.11 -46.03
CA ILE A 40 -15.26 25.14 -45.77
C ILE A 40 -15.88 26.32 -45.02
N VAL A 41 -17.06 26.80 -45.43
CA VAL A 41 -17.77 27.89 -44.75
C VAL A 41 -18.13 27.51 -43.31
N LEU A 42 -18.60 26.28 -43.08
CA LEU A 42 -18.90 25.78 -41.74
C LEU A 42 -17.66 25.74 -40.85
N ASN A 43 -16.53 25.20 -41.35
CA ASN A 43 -15.30 25.13 -40.56
C ASN A 43 -14.72 26.52 -40.24
N VAL A 44 -14.79 27.47 -41.18
CA VAL A 44 -14.37 28.85 -40.96
C VAL A 44 -15.27 29.53 -39.93
N ALA A 45 -16.59 29.31 -39.95
CA ALA A 45 -17.51 29.84 -38.95
C ALA A 45 -17.20 29.30 -37.54
N THR A 46 -16.87 28.01 -37.41
CA THR A 46 -16.47 27.40 -36.13
C THR A 46 -15.18 28.01 -35.59
N LEU A 47 -14.17 28.20 -36.46
CA LEU A 47 -12.90 28.83 -36.08
C LEU A 47 -13.07 30.30 -35.68
N ILE A 48 -13.97 31.03 -36.34
CA ILE A 48 -14.31 32.41 -35.95
C ILE A 48 -15.01 32.42 -34.59
N MET A 49 -15.93 31.49 -34.30
CA MET A 49 -16.58 31.42 -32.98
C MET A 49 -15.57 31.08 -31.86
N VAL A 50 -14.64 30.16 -32.10
CA VAL A 50 -13.57 29.83 -31.15
C VAL A 50 -12.63 31.03 -30.96
N GLY A 51 -12.26 31.72 -32.04
CA GLY A 51 -11.46 32.95 -31.97
C GLY A 51 -12.15 34.07 -31.18
N VAL A 52 -13.47 34.24 -31.35
CA VAL A 52 -14.26 35.23 -30.59
C VAL A 52 -14.38 34.85 -29.11
N GLN A 53 -14.46 33.54 -28.77
CA GLN A 53 -14.41 33.11 -27.38
C GLN A 53 -13.05 33.34 -26.71
N LEU A 54 -11.96 33.14 -27.46
CA LEU A 54 -10.59 33.37 -26.96
C LEU A 54 -10.20 34.85 -26.89
N HIS A 55 -10.93 35.76 -27.53
CA HIS A 55 -10.69 37.21 -27.51
C HIS A 55 -11.66 38.02 -26.64
N ARG A 56 -12.58 37.36 -25.91
CA ARG A 56 -13.30 38.05 -24.83
C ARG A 56 -12.37 38.13 -23.61
N PRO A 57 -11.95 39.32 -23.17
CA PRO A 57 -11.18 39.46 -21.96
C PRO A 57 -12.07 39.08 -20.77
N THR A 58 -11.77 37.95 -20.12
CA THR A 58 -12.25 37.67 -18.77
C THR A 58 -11.63 38.70 -17.83
N ILE A 59 -12.38 39.76 -17.57
CA ILE A 59 -12.11 40.66 -16.45
C ILE A 59 -12.42 39.90 -15.17
N ALA A 60 -11.38 39.37 -14.52
CA ALA A 60 -11.35 39.08 -13.08
C ALA A 60 -9.90 38.86 -12.64
N ALA A 61 -9.04 39.87 -12.83
CA ALA A 61 -7.83 39.99 -12.04
C ALA A 61 -8.22 40.64 -10.71
N THR A 62 -8.58 39.83 -9.72
CA THR A 62 -8.72 40.28 -8.34
C THR A 62 -7.61 39.63 -7.53
N THR A 63 -6.62 40.44 -7.17
CA THR A 63 -5.67 40.21 -6.07
C THR A 63 -6.40 39.65 -4.86
N VAL A 64 -6.21 38.36 -4.58
CA VAL A 64 -6.68 37.73 -3.34
C VAL A 64 -5.66 38.06 -2.26
N ARG A 65 -6.01 39.01 -1.38
CA ARG A 65 -5.43 39.10 -0.05
C ARG A 65 -5.84 37.87 0.74
N GLN A 66 -4.95 37.42 1.61
CA GLN A 66 -4.96 36.18 2.39
C GLN A 66 -6.09 36.06 3.45
N GLY A 67 -7.23 36.75 3.27
CA GLY A 67 -8.38 36.78 4.18
C GLY A 67 -9.69 36.25 3.62
N ASP A 68 -9.83 36.05 2.30
CA ASP A 68 -11.14 35.73 1.68
C ASP A 68 -11.37 34.23 1.38
N ALA A 69 -10.41 33.36 1.73
CA ALA A 69 -10.52 31.91 1.52
C ALA A 69 -11.54 31.20 2.43
N LEU A 70 -12.07 31.88 3.46
CA LEU A 70 -13.10 31.32 4.34
C LEU A 70 -14.52 31.42 3.76
N HIS A 71 -14.80 32.36 2.86
CA HIS A 71 -16.17 32.57 2.34
C HIS A 71 -16.44 31.86 0.99
N ALA A 72 -15.42 31.39 0.28
CA ALA A 72 -15.59 30.65 -0.97
C ALA A 72 -15.94 29.16 -0.77
N LYS A 73 -15.81 28.62 0.46
CA LYS A 73 -16.17 27.22 0.77
C LYS A 73 -17.67 26.95 0.73
N ASP A 74 -18.51 27.98 0.93
CA ASP A 74 -19.96 27.80 1.05
C ASP A 74 -20.72 27.89 -0.28
N SER A 75 -20.13 28.41 -1.36
CA SER A 75 -20.84 28.58 -2.66
C SER A 75 -20.57 27.48 -3.69
N LEU A 76 -19.76 26.46 -3.38
CA LEU A 76 -19.45 25.35 -4.29
C LEU A 76 -19.86 23.97 -3.75
N ARG A 77 -20.66 23.94 -2.69
CA ARG A 77 -21.36 22.71 -2.30
C ARG A 77 -22.57 22.54 -3.23
N SER A 78 -22.52 21.49 -4.06
CA SER A 78 -23.71 20.88 -4.64
C SER A 78 -24.75 20.65 -3.53
N THR A 79 -26.04 20.63 -3.88
CA THR A 79 -27.14 20.30 -2.96
C THR A 79 -26.96 18.98 -2.19
N ASP A 80 -26.01 18.14 -2.63
CA ASP A 80 -25.66 16.86 -2.01
C ASP A 80 -24.31 16.86 -1.26
N GLY A 81 -23.65 18.01 -1.09
CA GLY A 81 -22.39 18.12 -0.31
C GLY A 81 -21.14 17.50 -0.95
N VAL A 82 -21.23 16.91 -2.14
CA VAL A 82 -20.12 16.25 -2.84
C VAL A 82 -19.27 17.25 -3.63
N LEU A 83 -17.95 17.24 -3.42
CA LEU A 83 -16.99 18.00 -4.23
C LEU A 83 -16.86 17.38 -5.63
N PRO A 84 -17.01 18.14 -6.73
CA PRO A 84 -16.68 17.66 -8.08
C PRO A 84 -15.27 17.05 -8.13
N ALA A 85 -15.10 15.94 -8.86
CA ALA A 85 -13.80 15.27 -8.99
C ALA A 85 -12.69 16.21 -9.50
N SER A 86 -13.05 17.21 -10.31
CA SER A 86 -12.14 18.25 -10.83
C SER A 86 -11.61 19.22 -9.77
N LEU A 87 -12.19 19.24 -8.58
CA LEU A 87 -11.80 20.11 -7.46
C LEU A 87 -11.08 19.36 -6.35
N LEU A 88 -10.91 18.03 -6.48
CA LEU A 88 -10.12 17.28 -5.53
C LEU A 88 -8.63 17.64 -5.67
N PRO A 89 -7.88 17.76 -4.57
CA PRO A 89 -6.45 17.94 -4.64
C PRO A 89 -5.79 16.71 -5.28
N ALA A 90 -4.62 16.87 -5.90
CA ALA A 90 -3.90 15.74 -6.50
C ALA A 90 -3.39 14.72 -5.45
N LYS A 91 -3.25 15.15 -4.20
CA LYS A 91 -2.90 14.29 -3.07
C LYS A 91 -3.61 14.80 -1.81
N PHE A 92 -4.05 13.89 -0.96
CA PHE A 92 -4.71 14.21 0.30
C PHE A 92 -4.41 13.13 1.33
N SER A 93 -4.20 13.53 2.58
CA SER A 93 -4.04 12.63 3.71
C SER A 93 -4.87 13.08 4.89
N VAL A 94 -5.48 12.13 5.60
CA VAL A 94 -6.18 12.40 6.85
C VAL A 94 -5.16 12.65 7.96
N SER A 95 -5.54 13.50 8.93
CA SER A 95 -4.74 13.77 10.11
C SER A 95 -5.03 12.78 11.24
N HIS A 96 -4.19 12.78 12.28
CA HIS A 96 -4.41 12.04 13.52
C HIS A 96 -4.43 10.50 13.38
N VAL A 97 -3.81 9.96 12.32
CA VAL A 97 -3.66 8.51 12.16
C VAL A 97 -2.76 7.97 13.28
N THR A 98 -3.24 6.96 14.00
CA THR A 98 -2.46 6.26 15.03
C THR A 98 -1.42 5.33 14.42
N PRO A 99 -0.34 4.97 15.15
CA PRO A 99 0.63 3.97 14.73
C PRO A 99 0.00 2.68 14.22
N TYR A 100 0.73 1.95 13.36
CA TYR A 100 0.28 0.63 12.91
C TYR A 100 0.39 -0.41 14.03
N LYS A 101 -0.26 -1.54 13.85
CA LYS A 101 -0.21 -2.70 14.75
C LYS A 101 -0.05 -3.97 13.92
N ASP A 102 0.19 -5.10 14.57
CA ASP A 102 0.48 -6.37 13.91
C ASP A 102 -0.53 -7.46 14.32
N GLN A 103 -1.32 -7.91 13.35
CA GLN A 103 -2.29 -9.01 13.46
C GLN A 103 -1.61 -10.39 13.49
N ALA A 104 -0.30 -10.46 13.25
CA ALA A 104 0.47 -11.69 13.11
C ALA A 104 -0.16 -12.64 12.08
N GLY A 105 -0.09 -13.95 12.32
CA GLY A 105 -0.64 -14.96 11.41
C GLY A 105 -2.14 -15.23 11.58
N ARG A 106 -2.93 -14.27 12.09
CA ARG A 106 -4.37 -14.42 12.34
C ARG A 106 -5.19 -13.62 11.32
N GLY A 107 -6.30 -14.17 10.86
CA GLY A 107 -7.27 -13.55 9.94
C GLY A 107 -8.15 -12.48 10.58
N THR A 108 -7.53 -11.56 11.34
CA THR A 108 -8.20 -10.53 12.17
C THR A 108 -8.16 -9.13 11.57
N CYS A 109 -7.71 -8.96 10.33
CA CYS A 109 -7.57 -7.65 9.69
C CYS A 109 -8.85 -6.77 9.76
N TRP A 110 -10.03 -7.38 9.80
CA TRP A 110 -11.31 -6.70 9.95
C TRP A 110 -11.47 -5.97 11.29
N ASP A 111 -10.97 -6.55 12.39
CA ASP A 111 -11.00 -5.90 13.71
C ASP A 111 -9.95 -4.79 13.79
N PHE A 112 -8.73 -5.00 13.26
CA PHE A 112 -7.70 -3.97 13.15
C PHE A 112 -8.15 -2.80 12.27
N GLY A 113 -8.84 -3.06 11.16
CA GLY A 113 -9.43 -2.03 10.30
C GLY A 113 -10.50 -1.22 11.04
N THR A 114 -11.39 -1.91 11.75
CA THR A 114 -12.45 -1.27 12.54
C THR A 114 -11.86 -0.42 13.67
N ILE A 115 -11.01 -1.01 14.50
CA ILE A 115 -10.35 -0.34 15.62
C ILE A 115 -9.47 0.81 15.14
N GLY A 116 -8.72 0.65 14.05
CA GLY A 116 -7.90 1.72 13.49
C GLY A 116 -8.71 2.95 13.08
N ALA A 117 -9.91 2.76 12.53
CA ALA A 117 -10.81 3.86 12.21
C ALA A 117 -11.42 4.50 13.48
N LEU A 118 -11.79 3.69 14.47
CA LEU A 118 -12.29 4.20 15.77
C LEU A 118 -11.22 4.98 16.53
N GLU A 119 -9.97 4.51 16.56
CA GLU A 119 -8.84 5.22 17.17
C GLU A 119 -8.59 6.57 16.50
N GLN A 120 -8.60 6.63 15.16
CA GLN A 120 -8.41 7.88 14.43
C GLN A 120 -9.56 8.86 14.71
N SER A 121 -10.80 8.38 14.73
CA SER A 121 -11.97 9.18 15.08
C SER A 121 -11.91 9.71 16.52
N TYR A 122 -11.57 8.85 17.48
CA TYR A 122 -11.39 9.22 18.89
C TYR A 122 -10.34 10.31 19.05
N ARG A 123 -9.17 10.12 18.42
CA ARG A 123 -8.08 11.10 18.52
C ARG A 123 -8.45 12.43 17.88
N LYS A 124 -9.06 12.41 16.69
CA LYS A 124 -9.54 13.62 16.00
C LYS A 124 -10.52 14.39 16.89
N HIS A 125 -11.53 13.71 17.41
CA HIS A 125 -12.53 14.35 18.27
C HIS A 125 -11.91 14.89 19.56
N GLY A 126 -11.08 14.11 20.25
CA GLY A 126 -10.39 14.54 21.47
C GLY A 126 -9.54 15.80 21.27
N ILE A 127 -8.81 15.89 20.16
CA ILE A 127 -8.00 17.08 19.84
C ILE A 127 -8.89 18.28 19.51
N GLU A 128 -9.94 18.09 18.69
CA GLU A 128 -10.89 19.16 18.33
C GLU A 128 -11.62 19.75 19.56
N GLN A 129 -11.91 18.93 20.57
CA GLN A 129 -12.50 19.38 21.83
C GLN A 129 -11.48 19.91 22.85
N GLY A 130 -10.17 19.74 22.59
CA GLY A 130 -9.10 20.09 23.54
C GLY A 130 -9.01 19.14 24.74
N TRP A 131 -9.52 17.91 24.61
CA TRP A 131 -9.49 16.85 25.63
C TRP A 131 -8.30 15.89 25.49
N LEU A 132 -7.56 15.97 24.39
CA LEU A 132 -6.37 15.17 24.11
C LEU A 132 -5.28 16.07 23.51
N HIS A 133 -4.02 15.87 23.87
CA HIS A 133 -2.93 16.62 23.26
C HIS A 133 -2.67 16.20 21.79
N PRO A 134 -2.14 17.08 20.93
CA PRO A 134 -1.95 16.76 19.50
C PRO A 134 -1.08 15.54 19.21
N ASN A 135 -0.08 15.29 20.06
CA ASN A 135 0.84 14.15 19.98
C ASN A 135 0.36 12.94 20.80
N GLU A 136 -0.79 13.02 21.47
CA GLU A 136 -1.35 11.89 22.21
C GLU A 136 -2.33 11.10 21.36
N TYR A 137 -2.41 9.81 21.66
CA TYR A 137 -3.41 8.90 21.14
C TYR A 137 -3.72 7.83 22.19
N VAL A 138 -4.90 7.23 22.09
CA VAL A 138 -5.26 6.06 22.90
C VAL A 138 -5.22 4.85 22.00
N SER A 139 -4.55 3.79 22.46
CA SER A 139 -4.53 2.48 21.81
C SER A 139 -5.71 1.65 22.34
N PHE A 140 -6.55 1.16 21.44
CA PHE A 140 -7.68 0.27 21.76
C PHE A 140 -7.31 -1.21 21.57
N SER A 141 -8.07 -2.11 22.17
CA SER A 141 -7.85 -3.56 22.14
C SER A 141 -8.64 -4.22 21.01
N GLU A 142 -7.95 -4.66 19.96
CA GLU A 142 -8.50 -5.54 18.94
C GLU A 142 -8.98 -6.87 19.54
N GLN A 143 -8.21 -7.43 20.48
CA GLN A 143 -8.55 -8.71 21.12
C GLN A 143 -9.88 -8.63 21.88
N ALA A 144 -10.09 -7.58 22.68
CA ALA A 144 -11.34 -7.42 23.42
C ALA A 144 -12.52 -7.18 22.47
N TYR A 145 -12.34 -6.35 21.45
CA TYR A 145 -13.38 -6.10 20.44
C TYR A 145 -13.75 -7.38 19.67
N GLY A 146 -12.77 -8.17 19.24
CA GLY A 146 -12.99 -9.45 18.58
C GLY A 146 -13.77 -10.43 19.44
N ILE A 147 -13.47 -10.51 20.74
CA ILE A 147 -14.21 -11.36 21.70
C ILE A 147 -15.65 -10.91 21.85
N GLU A 148 -15.89 -9.61 22.02
CA GLU A 148 -17.25 -9.05 22.15
C GLU A 148 -18.09 -9.33 20.89
N VAL A 149 -17.49 -9.18 19.71
CA VAL A 149 -18.15 -9.52 18.45
C VAL A 149 -18.45 -11.03 18.38
N MET A 150 -17.48 -11.90 18.70
CA MET A 150 -17.69 -13.36 18.72
C MET A 150 -18.78 -13.78 19.71
N GLU A 151 -18.83 -13.18 20.91
CA GLU A 151 -19.84 -13.47 21.91
C GLU A 151 -21.25 -13.16 21.37
N MET A 152 -21.41 -12.04 20.66
CA MET A 152 -22.66 -11.69 20.00
C MET A 152 -23.01 -12.62 18.83
N CYS A 153 -22.01 -13.06 18.07
CA CYS A 153 -22.17 -13.89 16.88
C CYS A 153 -22.32 -15.40 17.17
N SER A 154 -21.93 -15.87 18.36
CA SER A 154 -22.01 -17.27 18.80
C SER A 154 -23.35 -17.64 19.46
N GLY A 155 -24.27 -16.67 19.60
CA GLY A 155 -25.59 -16.88 20.18
C GLY A 155 -26.51 -17.82 19.38
N PRO A 156 -27.79 -17.98 19.82
CA PRO A 156 -28.72 -18.92 19.18
C PRO A 156 -28.84 -18.68 17.67
N ALA A 157 -28.83 -19.75 16.87
CA ALA A 157 -28.80 -19.68 15.41
C ALA A 157 -29.93 -18.87 14.75
N ASN A 158 -31.02 -18.58 15.49
CA ASN A 158 -32.15 -17.82 14.98
C ASN A 158 -32.17 -16.34 15.46
N SER A 159 -31.23 -15.93 16.30
CA SER A 159 -31.12 -14.55 16.80
C SER A 159 -30.80 -13.58 15.65
N SER A 160 -31.18 -12.32 15.80
CA SER A 160 -30.87 -11.27 14.82
C SER A 160 -29.37 -11.02 14.72
N GLN A 161 -28.66 -11.07 15.86
CA GLN A 161 -27.21 -10.89 15.93
C GLN A 161 -26.49 -11.98 15.15
N GLN A 162 -26.82 -13.25 15.41
CA GLN A 162 -26.16 -14.37 14.74
C GLN A 162 -26.42 -14.36 13.23
N LYS A 163 -27.62 -13.96 12.80
CA LYS A 163 -27.94 -13.77 11.37
C LYS A 163 -27.10 -12.68 10.71
N ALA A 164 -26.84 -11.56 11.41
CA ALA A 164 -26.01 -10.49 10.90
C ALA A 164 -24.54 -10.92 10.71
N CYS A 165 -24.05 -11.86 11.51
CA CYS A 165 -22.70 -12.39 11.41
C CYS A 165 -22.51 -13.53 10.40
N ARG A 166 -23.57 -13.97 9.70
CA ARG A 166 -23.49 -15.04 8.68
C ARG A 166 -23.06 -14.48 7.33
N ILE A 167 -21.79 -14.12 7.26
CA ILE A 167 -21.15 -13.70 6.04
C ILE A 167 -20.43 -14.92 5.45
N ALA A 168 -20.43 -15.03 4.11
CA ALA A 168 -19.75 -16.13 3.43
C ALA A 168 -18.24 -16.06 3.71
N ASP A 169 -17.61 -17.23 3.83
CA ASP A 169 -16.16 -17.40 4.05
C ASP A 169 -15.57 -16.84 5.38
N ASP A 170 -16.39 -16.21 6.23
CA ASP A 170 -16.03 -15.79 7.59
C ASP A 170 -16.23 -16.89 8.64
N ASN A 171 -15.44 -16.85 9.73
CA ASN A 171 -15.60 -17.76 10.87
C ASN A 171 -16.00 -17.08 12.20
N VAL A 172 -16.32 -15.79 12.21
CA VAL A 172 -16.85 -15.09 13.41
C VAL A 172 -18.03 -15.83 14.05
N TRP A 173 -19.01 -16.24 13.23
CA TRP A 173 -20.19 -16.99 13.67
C TRP A 173 -19.88 -18.45 14.06
N ARG A 174 -18.65 -18.92 13.81
CA ARG A 174 -18.13 -20.24 14.19
C ARG A 174 -17.17 -20.16 15.39
N ASN A 175 -17.28 -19.12 16.20
CA ASN A 175 -16.53 -18.98 17.46
C ASN A 175 -15.02 -18.83 17.24
N SER A 176 -14.63 -18.17 16.15
CA SER A 176 -13.24 -17.81 15.84
C SER A 176 -13.16 -16.40 15.26
N THR A 177 -12.05 -15.70 15.46
CA THR A 177 -11.84 -14.37 14.85
C THR A 177 -11.30 -14.45 13.41
N GLU A 178 -11.06 -15.65 12.89
CA GLU A 178 -10.53 -15.90 11.54
C GLU A 178 -11.57 -15.59 10.45
N GLY A 179 -11.39 -14.48 9.74
CA GLY A 179 -12.34 -14.01 8.73
C GLY A 179 -13.54 -13.33 9.38
N GLY A 180 -13.77 -12.07 9.01
CA GLY A 180 -14.79 -11.17 9.52
C GLY A 180 -14.87 -9.90 8.68
N GLU A 181 -15.84 -9.05 8.97
CA GLU A 181 -16.16 -7.88 8.14
C GLU A 181 -16.43 -6.63 8.97
N VAL A 182 -15.94 -5.48 8.50
CA VAL A 182 -16.12 -4.17 9.16
C VAL A 182 -17.61 -3.80 9.34
N PRO A 183 -18.50 -4.01 8.35
CA PRO A 183 -19.93 -3.75 8.50
C PRO A 183 -20.61 -4.47 9.67
N ILE A 184 -20.01 -5.49 10.29
CA ILE A 184 -20.54 -6.12 11.51
C ILE A 184 -20.80 -5.09 12.60
N LEU A 185 -19.94 -4.06 12.73
CA LEU A 185 -20.13 -2.98 13.70
C LEU A 185 -21.49 -2.29 13.53
N TYR A 186 -21.93 -2.03 12.30
CA TYR A 186 -23.23 -1.37 12.04
C TYR A 186 -24.41 -2.24 12.48
N TYR A 187 -24.35 -3.55 12.23
CA TYR A 187 -25.43 -4.46 12.61
C TYR A 187 -25.49 -4.74 14.12
N LEU A 188 -24.35 -4.65 14.81
CA LEU A 188 -24.22 -4.93 16.24
C LEU A 188 -24.06 -3.66 17.09
N GLN A 189 -24.19 -2.47 16.51
CA GLN A 189 -23.90 -1.18 17.15
C GLN A 189 -24.60 -0.98 18.52
N ASN A 190 -25.86 -1.44 18.65
CA ASN A 190 -26.63 -1.30 19.89
C ASN A 190 -26.00 -2.04 21.07
N SER A 191 -25.15 -3.02 20.81
CA SER A 191 -24.44 -3.80 21.83
C SER A 191 -22.95 -3.45 21.86
N LEU A 192 -22.36 -3.01 20.75
CA LEU A 192 -20.93 -2.71 20.65
C LEU A 192 -20.54 -1.28 21.07
N HIS A 193 -21.50 -0.38 21.28
CA HIS A 193 -21.25 1.03 21.61
C HIS A 193 -20.40 1.26 22.89
N GLU A 194 -20.31 0.27 23.78
CA GLU A 194 -19.47 0.28 25.00
C GLU A 194 -18.42 -0.86 25.02
N SER A 195 -18.30 -1.62 23.92
CA SER A 195 -17.43 -2.81 23.82
C SER A 195 -16.01 -2.50 23.32
N VAL A 196 -15.68 -1.23 23.04
CA VAL A 196 -14.31 -0.81 22.74
C VAL A 196 -13.58 -0.54 24.05
N LEU A 197 -12.46 -1.23 24.24
CA LEU A 197 -11.70 -1.18 25.49
C LEU A 197 -10.25 -0.73 25.24
N PRO A 198 -9.59 -0.09 26.21
CA PRO A 198 -8.16 0.24 26.10
C PRO A 198 -7.29 -1.02 25.93
N THR A 199 -6.20 -0.94 25.17
CA THR A 199 -5.29 -2.09 24.93
C THR A 199 -4.77 -2.72 26.23
N SER A 200 -4.60 -1.94 27.30
CA SER A 200 -4.13 -2.45 28.61
C SER A 200 -5.11 -3.43 29.27
N VAL A 201 -6.38 -3.46 28.87
CA VAL A 201 -7.35 -4.46 29.33
C VAL A 201 -6.94 -5.83 28.81
N CYS A 202 -6.75 -5.92 27.49
CA CYS A 202 -6.41 -7.15 26.79
C CYS A 202 -5.41 -6.89 25.67
N PRO A 203 -4.12 -7.11 25.93
CA PRO A 203 -3.10 -7.13 24.89
C PRO A 203 -3.42 -8.17 23.82
N TYR A 204 -3.08 -7.87 22.57
CA TYR A 204 -3.38 -8.74 21.45
C TYR A 204 -2.62 -10.07 21.50
N ALA A 205 -3.33 -11.19 21.35
CA ALA A 205 -2.74 -12.51 21.27
C ALA A 205 -2.30 -12.80 19.83
N ARG A 206 -0.98 -12.93 19.61
CA ARG A 206 -0.41 -13.12 18.26
C ARG A 206 -0.49 -14.56 17.72
N ARG A 207 -1.00 -15.50 18.51
CA ARG A 207 -1.04 -16.94 18.16
C ARG A 207 -2.46 -17.37 17.80
N LEU A 208 -2.56 -18.29 16.84
CA LEU A 208 -3.80 -19.02 16.55
C LEU A 208 -4.32 -19.73 17.81
N ASP A 209 -5.63 -19.96 17.87
CA ASP A 209 -6.36 -20.60 18.98
C ASP A 209 -6.46 -19.81 20.30
N HIS A 210 -5.95 -18.57 20.32
CA HIS A 210 -6.05 -17.66 21.47
C HIS A 210 -7.13 -16.58 21.25
N ASP A 211 -8.17 -16.92 20.49
CA ASP A 211 -9.27 -16.00 20.13
C ASP A 211 -10.02 -15.47 21.36
N TRP A 212 -10.06 -16.23 22.46
CA TRP A 212 -10.81 -15.91 23.68
C TRP A 212 -9.95 -15.37 24.85
N ASP A 213 -8.66 -15.13 24.62
CA ASP A 213 -7.72 -14.76 25.69
C ASP A 213 -7.90 -13.30 26.12
N CYS A 214 -8.70 -13.08 27.15
CA CYS A 214 -8.90 -11.76 27.75
C CYS A 214 -9.42 -11.86 29.21
N PRO A 215 -8.59 -12.30 30.18
CA PRO A 215 -9.05 -12.55 31.55
C PRO A 215 -9.65 -11.33 32.26
N GLY A 216 -9.25 -10.12 31.88
CA GLY A 216 -9.72 -8.85 32.47
C GLY A 216 -11.03 -8.32 31.89
N LEU A 217 -11.59 -8.96 30.85
CA LEU A 217 -12.72 -8.42 30.07
C LEU A 217 -13.92 -8.07 30.96
N SER A 218 -14.44 -9.08 31.67
CA SER A 218 -15.69 -8.96 32.43
C SER A 218 -15.66 -7.85 33.48
N HIS A 219 -14.51 -7.61 34.12
CA HIS A 219 -14.35 -6.53 35.09
C HIS A 219 -14.25 -5.17 34.39
N ALA A 220 -13.43 -5.08 33.34
CA ALA A 220 -13.20 -3.84 32.61
C ALA A 220 -14.47 -3.29 31.95
N THR A 221 -15.32 -4.15 31.38
CA THR A 221 -16.58 -3.74 30.73
C THR A 221 -17.52 -3.00 31.69
N THR A 222 -17.54 -3.35 32.99
CA THR A 222 -18.45 -2.71 33.96
C THR A 222 -18.08 -1.28 34.35
N THR A 223 -16.83 -0.88 34.13
CA THR A 223 -16.29 0.43 34.55
C THR A 223 -15.68 1.20 33.39
N ASN A 224 -15.88 0.73 32.15
CA ASN A 224 -15.31 1.29 30.94
C ASN A 224 -15.85 2.72 30.68
N PRO A 225 -14.98 3.74 30.59
CA PRO A 225 -15.42 5.08 30.19
C PRO A 225 -15.65 5.23 28.68
N LEU A 226 -15.11 4.33 27.85
CA LEU A 226 -15.21 4.43 26.40
C LEU A 226 -16.63 4.10 25.93
N SER A 227 -17.23 5.04 25.19
CA SER A 227 -18.57 4.94 24.66
C SER A 227 -18.70 5.80 23.41
N PHE A 228 -19.29 5.25 22.37
CA PHE A 228 -19.51 5.97 21.11
C PHE A 228 -20.87 5.66 20.50
N GLU A 229 -21.37 6.58 19.70
CA GLU A 229 -22.58 6.39 18.89
C GLU A 229 -22.20 6.37 17.41
N LEU A 230 -22.62 5.33 16.69
CA LEU A 230 -22.51 5.27 15.24
C LEU A 230 -23.76 5.91 14.63
N LYS A 231 -23.64 7.12 14.09
CA LYS A 231 -24.78 7.84 13.50
C LYS A 231 -25.25 7.21 12.20
N HIS A 232 -24.30 6.89 11.33
CA HIS A 232 -24.52 6.16 10.10
C HIS A 232 -23.21 5.53 9.62
N MET A 233 -23.33 4.55 8.74
CA MET A 233 -22.23 3.95 8.00
C MET A 233 -22.55 4.00 6.51
N ASP A 234 -21.64 4.57 5.73
CA ASP A 234 -21.74 4.57 4.27
C ASP A 234 -20.72 3.59 3.68
N THR A 235 -21.06 2.96 2.56
CA THR A 235 -20.15 2.09 1.81
C THR A 235 -20.00 2.60 0.38
N TYR A 236 -18.76 2.75 -0.08
CA TYR A 236 -18.41 3.24 -1.40
C TYR A 236 -17.67 2.17 -2.19
N TYR A 237 -18.01 2.03 -3.48
CA TYR A 237 -17.49 0.95 -4.34
C TYR A 237 -16.62 1.45 -5.49
N ASP A 238 -16.62 2.76 -5.77
CA ASP A 238 -15.86 3.35 -6.86
C ASP A 238 -14.80 4.35 -6.35
N LEU A 239 -13.68 4.42 -7.05
CA LEU A 239 -12.53 5.26 -6.67
C LEU A 239 -12.86 6.76 -6.63
N VAL A 240 -13.80 7.24 -7.45
CA VAL A 240 -14.13 8.67 -7.49
C VAL A 240 -14.84 9.07 -6.22
N THR A 241 -15.90 8.33 -5.86
CA THR A 241 -16.65 8.57 -4.62
C THR A 241 -15.77 8.36 -3.39
N VAL A 242 -14.94 7.31 -3.36
CA VAL A 242 -13.99 7.06 -2.27
C VAL A 242 -13.09 8.27 -2.02
N LYS A 243 -12.48 8.86 -3.07
CA LYS A 243 -11.63 10.04 -2.93
C LYS A 243 -12.41 11.27 -2.49
N GLN A 244 -13.60 11.49 -3.05
CA GLN A 244 -14.46 12.61 -2.67
C GLN A 244 -14.80 12.56 -1.19
N GLN A 245 -15.17 11.38 -0.70
CA GLN A 245 -15.57 11.18 0.70
C GLN A 245 -14.37 11.23 1.64
N LEU A 246 -13.21 10.70 1.25
CA LEU A 246 -11.99 10.85 2.05
C LEU A 246 -11.65 12.33 2.29
N VAL A 247 -11.77 13.17 1.27
CA VAL A 247 -11.53 14.63 1.39
C VAL A 247 -12.65 15.31 2.18
N ALA A 248 -13.91 14.96 1.92
CA ALA A 248 -15.06 15.62 2.53
C ALA A 248 -15.15 15.33 4.04
N GLN A 249 -14.90 14.09 4.44
CA GLN A 249 -15.01 13.64 5.83
C GLN A 249 -13.71 13.88 6.60
N ALA A 250 -12.57 13.84 5.91
CA ALA A 250 -11.24 13.92 6.52
C ALA A 250 -11.09 12.95 7.72
N THR A 251 -11.57 11.72 7.53
CA THR A 251 -11.53 10.60 8.47
C THR A 251 -10.94 9.38 7.78
N ALA A 252 -10.25 8.55 8.55
CA ALA A 252 -9.76 7.27 8.02
C ALA A 252 -10.93 6.32 7.79
N MET A 253 -10.88 5.52 6.72
CA MET A 253 -11.99 4.67 6.28
C MET A 253 -11.52 3.23 6.09
N PRO A 254 -12.12 2.21 6.71
CA PRO A 254 -11.74 0.83 6.43
C PRO A 254 -11.99 0.46 4.97
N LEU A 255 -10.99 -0.13 4.33
CA LEU A 255 -10.97 -0.54 2.94
C LEU A 255 -10.83 -2.05 2.88
N SER A 256 -11.81 -2.71 2.26
CA SER A 256 -11.78 -4.13 1.96
C SER A 256 -11.30 -4.33 0.52
N THR A 257 -10.45 -5.32 0.31
CA THR A 257 -9.96 -5.72 -1.03
C THR A 257 -9.64 -7.20 -1.04
N THR A 258 -9.71 -7.82 -2.22
CA THR A 258 -9.17 -9.16 -2.45
C THR A 258 -7.65 -9.10 -2.52
N LEU A 259 -6.98 -9.97 -1.76
CA LEU A 259 -5.56 -10.29 -1.94
C LEU A 259 -5.40 -11.34 -3.02
N VAL A 260 -4.28 -11.24 -3.72
CA VAL A 260 -3.96 -12.14 -4.83
C VAL A 260 -2.60 -12.78 -4.62
N ALA A 261 -2.49 -14.05 -4.98
CA ALA A 261 -1.22 -14.69 -5.25
C ALA A 261 -0.88 -14.49 -6.73
N VAL A 262 0.40 -14.33 -7.05
CA VAL A 262 0.88 -14.02 -8.39
C VAL A 262 1.80 -15.12 -8.88
N LYS A 263 1.40 -15.76 -9.98
CA LYS A 263 2.28 -16.66 -10.73
C LYS A 263 3.30 -15.88 -11.55
N HIS A 264 4.58 -16.12 -11.31
CA HIS A 264 5.68 -15.54 -12.09
C HIS A 264 6.22 -16.50 -13.14
N PHE A 265 7.01 -15.96 -14.07
CA PHE A 265 7.51 -16.64 -15.24
C PHE A 265 8.95 -16.23 -15.57
N TYR A 266 9.80 -17.23 -15.84
CA TYR A 266 11.12 -17.03 -16.41
C TYR A 266 11.04 -16.90 -17.93
N PRO A 267 11.30 -15.72 -18.53
CA PRO A 267 11.32 -15.58 -19.98
C PRO A 267 12.52 -16.33 -20.57
N CYS A 268 12.28 -17.12 -21.61
CA CYS A 268 13.32 -17.86 -22.34
C CYS A 268 14.13 -16.91 -23.25
N VAL A 269 15.04 -16.14 -22.65
CA VAL A 269 15.89 -15.15 -23.32
C VAL A 269 17.37 -15.44 -23.14
N GLY A 270 18.21 -14.88 -24.02
CA GLY A 270 19.66 -14.93 -23.89
C GLY A 270 20.22 -16.36 -23.80
N ALA A 271 21.09 -16.60 -22.80
CA ALA A 271 21.65 -17.93 -22.55
C ALA A 271 20.60 -18.94 -22.03
N PHE A 272 19.59 -18.45 -21.31
CA PHE A 272 18.53 -19.28 -20.72
C PHE A 272 17.61 -19.88 -21.78
N ALA A 273 17.51 -19.26 -22.96
CA ALA A 273 16.78 -19.81 -24.10
C ALA A 273 17.30 -21.18 -24.59
N LYS A 274 18.49 -21.61 -24.14
CA LYS A 274 19.07 -22.93 -24.44
C LYS A 274 18.64 -24.01 -23.43
N ASP A 275 17.94 -23.66 -22.36
CA ASP A 275 17.40 -24.63 -21.41
C ASP A 275 16.42 -25.55 -22.17
N PRO A 276 16.54 -26.89 -22.06
CA PRO A 276 15.64 -27.82 -22.74
C PRO A 276 14.15 -27.58 -22.43
N ARG A 277 13.82 -26.95 -21.30
CA ARG A 277 12.45 -26.60 -20.93
C ARG A 277 11.92 -25.42 -21.77
N CYS A 278 12.80 -24.61 -22.36
CA CYS A 278 12.44 -23.52 -23.27
C CYS A 278 12.05 -23.99 -24.69
N HIS A 279 11.85 -25.29 -24.89
CA HIS A 279 11.24 -25.80 -26.11
C HIS A 279 9.73 -25.56 -26.11
N VAL A 280 9.18 -25.25 -27.29
CA VAL A 280 7.76 -24.90 -27.50
C VAL A 280 6.78 -25.99 -27.06
N ASP A 281 7.21 -27.25 -27.01
CA ASP A 281 6.38 -28.37 -26.57
C ASP A 281 6.31 -28.49 -25.03
N VAL A 282 7.12 -27.73 -24.30
CA VAL A 282 7.30 -27.84 -22.83
C VAL A 282 6.96 -26.53 -22.11
N CYS A 283 7.31 -25.39 -22.68
CA CYS A 283 7.07 -24.10 -22.04
C CYS A 283 5.62 -23.61 -22.13
N ALA A 284 5.29 -22.61 -21.33
CA ALA A 284 4.02 -21.90 -21.39
C ALA A 284 4.13 -20.63 -22.25
N LEU A 285 2.99 -20.12 -22.71
CA LEU A 285 2.92 -18.80 -23.31
C LEU A 285 3.29 -17.75 -22.27
N CYS A 286 4.19 -16.83 -22.63
CA CYS A 286 4.55 -15.73 -21.73
C CYS A 286 3.36 -14.79 -21.48
N PRO A 287 3.24 -14.24 -20.27
CA PRO A 287 2.23 -13.23 -19.95
C PRO A 287 2.42 -11.95 -20.79
N PRO A 288 1.37 -11.15 -21.03
CA PRO A 288 1.43 -9.94 -21.86
C PRO A 288 2.48 -8.90 -21.41
N GLU A 289 2.80 -8.89 -20.12
CA GLU A 289 3.80 -8.02 -19.49
C GLU A 289 5.25 -8.41 -19.87
N LEU A 290 5.45 -9.58 -20.49
CA LEU A 290 6.73 -10.11 -20.93
C LEU A 290 6.85 -10.21 -22.47
N PRO A 291 6.86 -9.07 -23.20
CA PRO A 291 6.88 -9.11 -24.67
C PRO A 291 8.21 -9.58 -25.26
N MET A 292 9.24 -9.75 -24.43
CA MET A 292 10.60 -10.13 -24.83
C MET A 292 10.74 -11.61 -25.25
N ALA A 293 9.78 -12.46 -24.89
CA ALA A 293 9.75 -13.87 -25.27
C ALA A 293 8.30 -14.34 -25.48
N THR A 294 8.12 -15.40 -26.29
CA THR A 294 6.81 -16.08 -26.42
C THR A 294 6.72 -17.32 -25.53
N CYS A 295 7.87 -17.86 -25.13
CA CYS A 295 8.02 -19.11 -24.39
C CYS A 295 8.60 -18.79 -23.01
N CYS A 296 7.89 -19.19 -21.96
CA CYS A 296 8.23 -18.90 -20.57
C CYS A 296 8.10 -20.15 -19.70
N LEU A 297 8.92 -20.24 -18.66
CA LEU A 297 8.82 -21.30 -17.65
C LEU A 297 8.11 -20.75 -16.41
N PRO A 298 7.08 -21.43 -15.87
CA PRO A 298 6.45 -21.01 -14.63
C PRO A 298 7.47 -21.06 -13.47
N ALA A 299 7.52 -19.99 -12.69
CA ALA A 299 8.25 -19.86 -11.45
C ALA A 299 7.32 -20.09 -10.24
N ASP A 300 7.84 -19.95 -9.02
CA ASP A 300 7.02 -20.02 -7.82
C ASP A 300 6.09 -18.80 -7.70
N ASP A 301 5.04 -18.97 -6.91
CA ASP A 301 4.03 -17.93 -6.67
C ASP A 301 4.58 -16.95 -5.63
N SER A 302 4.20 -15.68 -5.72
CA SER A 302 4.44 -14.69 -4.66
C SER A 302 3.15 -14.03 -4.23
N ASP A 303 3.19 -13.31 -3.11
CA ASP A 303 2.09 -12.44 -2.74
C ASP A 303 1.93 -11.28 -3.74
N GLY A 304 0.73 -10.68 -3.78
CA GLY A 304 0.35 -9.54 -4.61
C GLY A 304 0.91 -8.18 -4.15
N GLN A 305 1.95 -8.19 -3.33
CA GLN A 305 2.67 -7.01 -2.85
C GLN A 305 4.18 -7.24 -2.90
N ASN A 306 4.95 -6.17 -3.09
CA ASN A 306 6.41 -6.23 -3.12
C ASN A 306 7.03 -5.83 -1.77
N MET A 307 8.34 -6.07 -1.59
CA MET A 307 9.08 -5.62 -0.38
C MET A 307 9.19 -4.09 -0.19
N GLU A 308 8.53 -3.26 -1.01
CA GLU A 308 8.39 -1.80 -0.78
C GLU A 308 6.97 -1.47 -0.31
N GLY A 309 6.13 -2.47 -0.01
CA GLY A 309 4.76 -2.25 0.42
C GLY A 309 3.86 -1.69 -0.69
N GLU A 310 4.22 -1.93 -1.96
CA GLU A 310 3.39 -1.62 -3.11
C GLU A 310 2.61 -2.87 -3.52
N PHE A 311 1.27 -2.77 -3.55
CA PHE A 311 0.42 -3.77 -4.18
C PHE A 311 0.55 -3.67 -5.70
N PHE A 312 0.42 -4.81 -6.38
CA PHE A 312 0.47 -4.87 -7.83
C PHE A 312 -0.50 -5.93 -8.38
N SER A 313 -0.82 -5.82 -9.65
CA SER A 313 -1.63 -6.81 -10.37
C SER A 313 -0.80 -7.46 -11.47
N HIS A 314 -1.10 -8.72 -11.78
CA HIS A 314 -0.41 -9.48 -12.82
C HIS A 314 -1.41 -10.36 -13.57
N SER A 315 -1.19 -10.59 -14.86
CA SER A 315 -2.07 -11.44 -15.69
C SER A 315 -2.22 -12.88 -15.16
N GLY A 316 -1.22 -13.40 -14.46
CA GLY A 316 -1.20 -14.73 -13.84
C GLY A 316 -1.68 -14.79 -12.39
N MET A 317 -2.41 -13.79 -11.91
CA MET A 317 -2.85 -13.74 -10.52
C MET A 317 -4.07 -14.63 -10.23
N SER A 318 -4.16 -15.13 -9.00
CA SER A 318 -5.30 -15.89 -8.46
C SER A 318 -5.71 -15.36 -7.09
N VAL A 319 -6.95 -15.59 -6.68
CA VAL A 319 -7.44 -15.19 -5.35
C VAL A 319 -6.67 -15.93 -4.26
N ASP A 320 -6.17 -15.18 -3.28
CA ASP A 320 -5.57 -15.70 -2.06
C ASP A 320 -6.52 -15.56 -0.86
N GLY A 321 -7.19 -14.41 -0.75
CA GLY A 321 -8.19 -14.18 0.31
C GLY A 321 -8.78 -12.77 0.30
N GLY A 322 -9.61 -12.46 1.29
CA GLY A 322 -10.06 -11.09 1.57
C GLY A 322 -9.15 -10.41 2.60
N HIS A 323 -9.00 -9.10 2.51
CA HIS A 323 -8.22 -8.33 3.50
C HIS A 323 -8.80 -6.95 3.73
N VAL A 324 -8.70 -6.49 4.98
CA VAL A 324 -9.13 -5.16 5.41
C VAL A 324 -7.91 -4.35 5.82
N MET A 325 -7.80 -3.14 5.29
CA MET A 325 -6.80 -2.16 5.70
C MET A 325 -7.49 -0.83 6.02
N LEU A 326 -6.75 0.15 6.52
CA LEU A 326 -7.30 1.47 6.82
C LEU A 326 -6.88 2.47 5.74
N LEU A 327 -7.80 2.97 4.93
CA LEU A 327 -7.57 4.05 3.97
C LEU A 327 -7.33 5.37 4.72
N VAL A 328 -6.17 5.96 4.48
CA VAL A 328 -5.74 7.19 5.15
C VAL A 328 -5.37 8.31 4.19
N ALA A 329 -5.04 8.00 2.94
CA ALA A 329 -4.63 9.00 1.98
C ALA A 329 -4.76 8.52 0.53
N TYR A 330 -4.53 9.42 -0.41
CA TYR A 330 -4.23 9.09 -1.80
C TYR A 330 -3.19 10.07 -2.36
N ASN A 331 -2.49 9.62 -3.40
CA ASN A 331 -1.59 10.45 -4.18
C ASN A 331 -1.71 10.08 -5.66
N ASP A 332 -2.18 11.00 -6.50
CA ASP A 332 -2.35 10.80 -7.95
C ASP A 332 -1.04 10.86 -8.73
N LEU A 333 0.04 11.32 -8.09
CA LEU A 333 1.32 11.62 -8.73
C LEU A 333 2.43 10.64 -8.34
N PHE A 334 2.22 9.82 -7.30
CA PHE A 334 3.19 8.81 -6.90
C PHE A 334 3.30 7.74 -8.00
N ARG A 335 4.54 7.33 -8.29
CA ARG A 335 4.83 6.28 -9.28
C ARG A 335 5.51 5.12 -8.58
N THR A 336 4.90 3.94 -8.67
CA THR A 336 5.45 2.72 -8.07
C THR A 336 6.68 2.22 -8.81
N ARG A 337 7.43 1.31 -8.19
CA ARG A 337 8.57 0.63 -8.84
C ARG A 337 8.14 -0.14 -10.08
N GLU A 338 6.91 -0.65 -10.09
CA GLU A 338 6.30 -1.37 -11.21
C GLU A 338 5.72 -0.45 -12.30
N GLY A 339 5.82 0.87 -12.11
CA GLY A 339 5.47 1.86 -13.13
C GLY A 339 4.02 2.34 -13.10
N ALA A 340 3.18 1.80 -12.20
CA ALA A 340 1.83 2.31 -11.98
C ALA A 340 1.90 3.75 -11.43
N THR A 341 0.92 4.58 -11.82
CA THR A 341 0.84 5.98 -11.38
C THR A 341 -0.49 6.23 -10.68
N GLY A 342 -0.41 6.82 -9.50
CA GLY A 342 -1.58 7.14 -8.70
C GLY A 342 -2.11 5.95 -7.90
N GLY A 343 -2.54 6.21 -6.68
CA GLY A 343 -3.06 5.16 -5.81
C GLY A 343 -3.62 5.68 -4.50
N LEU A 344 -4.22 4.75 -3.78
CA LEU A 344 -4.62 4.92 -2.39
C LEU A 344 -3.44 4.56 -1.48
N ILE A 345 -3.39 5.17 -0.30
CA ILE A 345 -2.40 4.88 0.73
C ILE A 345 -3.17 4.33 1.92
N VAL A 346 -2.76 3.15 2.36
CA VAL A 346 -3.45 2.39 3.40
C VAL A 346 -2.50 2.10 4.56
N LYS A 347 -2.98 2.22 5.80
CA LYS A 347 -2.31 1.68 6.98
C LYS A 347 -2.66 0.21 7.08
N ASN A 348 -1.65 -0.65 7.08
CA ASN A 348 -1.82 -2.11 7.14
C ASN A 348 -1.60 -2.62 8.57
N SER A 349 -1.97 -3.88 8.81
CA SER A 349 -1.88 -4.55 10.11
C SER A 349 -0.90 -5.72 10.11
N TRP A 350 0.14 -5.69 9.26
CA TRP A 350 1.17 -6.72 9.20
C TRP A 350 2.44 -6.30 9.95
N ALA A 351 3.20 -7.29 10.40
CA ALA A 351 4.53 -7.07 10.97
C ALA A 351 5.43 -6.33 9.97
N ASP A 352 5.80 -5.10 10.32
CA ASP A 352 6.77 -4.32 9.55
C ASP A 352 8.17 -4.91 9.69
N GLY A 353 8.90 -5.03 8.57
CA GLY A 353 10.28 -5.50 8.55
C GLY A 353 10.62 -6.32 7.31
N TRP A 354 10.11 -7.56 7.24
CA TRP A 354 10.36 -8.44 6.09
C TRP A 354 9.61 -7.96 4.85
N THR A 355 8.30 -7.76 5.01
CA THR A 355 7.53 -6.93 4.08
C THR A 355 7.85 -5.48 4.44
N GLY A 356 8.54 -4.78 3.55
CA GLY A 356 8.85 -3.37 3.77
C GLY A 356 7.57 -2.54 3.76
N SER A 357 7.48 -1.58 4.68
CA SER A 357 6.46 -0.53 4.66
C SER A 357 7.14 0.83 4.67
N HIS A 358 6.36 1.88 4.46
CA HIS A 358 6.88 3.23 4.43
C HIS A 358 6.08 4.18 5.29
N SER A 359 6.63 5.36 5.52
CA SER A 359 5.91 6.43 6.16
C SER A 359 4.83 7.02 5.25
N LEU A 360 3.76 7.54 5.86
CA LEU A 360 2.74 8.30 5.13
C LEU A 360 3.35 9.49 4.38
N GLN A 361 4.39 10.11 4.94
CA GLN A 361 5.06 11.25 4.32
C GLN A 361 5.79 10.87 3.02
N TYR A 362 6.39 9.69 2.95
CA TYR A 362 7.04 9.17 1.75
C TYR A 362 6.04 8.96 0.61
N TRP A 363 4.92 8.28 0.88
CA TRP A 363 3.87 8.07 -0.13
C TRP A 363 3.23 9.37 -0.59
N MET A 364 3.15 10.35 0.31
CA MET A 364 2.69 11.70 -0.01
C MET A 364 3.75 12.54 -0.73
N GLN A 365 4.97 12.03 -0.95
CA GLN A 365 6.11 12.76 -1.53
C GLN A 365 6.38 14.08 -0.80
N ASN A 366 6.28 14.06 0.53
CA ASN A 366 6.59 15.21 1.40
C ASN A 366 8.00 15.13 1.97
N ILE A 367 8.62 13.95 1.91
CA ILE A 367 10.02 13.70 2.27
C ILE A 367 10.73 12.99 1.11
N SER A 368 12.05 13.11 1.11
CA SER A 368 12.97 12.42 0.22
C SER A 368 13.17 10.96 0.59
N GLU A 369 13.78 10.19 -0.31
CA GLU A 369 14.21 8.82 -0.02
C GLU A 369 15.26 8.75 1.12
N TRP A 370 16.03 9.81 1.33
CA TRP A 370 17.09 9.83 2.35
C TRP A 370 16.51 10.03 3.75
N GLU A 371 15.50 10.91 3.85
CA GLU A 371 14.68 11.08 5.05
C GLU A 371 13.90 9.81 5.36
N GLU A 372 13.31 9.17 4.34
CA GLU A 372 12.57 7.92 4.53
C GLU A 372 13.46 6.80 5.06
N ARG A 373 14.72 6.68 4.62
CA ARG A 373 15.66 5.69 5.17
C ARG A 373 15.98 5.90 6.65
N VAL A 374 15.71 7.09 7.21
CA VAL A 374 15.82 7.33 8.66
C VAL A 374 14.60 6.80 9.40
N LEU A 375 13.40 6.92 8.79
CA LEU A 375 12.13 6.49 9.38
C LEU A 375 11.89 4.99 9.19
N CYS A 376 11.89 4.55 7.93
CA CYS A 376 11.61 3.18 7.51
C CYS A 376 12.77 2.64 6.63
N PRO A 377 13.92 2.29 7.24
CA PRO A 377 15.10 1.80 6.51
C PRO A 377 14.85 0.55 5.66
N ASN A 378 13.89 -0.31 6.04
CA ASN A 378 13.56 -1.55 5.33
C ASN A 378 14.81 -2.42 5.06
N SER A 379 15.59 -2.71 6.10
CA SER A 379 16.91 -3.34 6.01
C SER A 379 16.91 -4.72 5.34
N ALA A 380 15.81 -5.46 5.43
CA ALA A 380 15.67 -6.78 4.80
C ALA A 380 15.55 -6.69 3.27
N ASN A 381 15.11 -5.56 2.74
CA ASN A 381 14.91 -5.40 1.31
C ASN A 381 16.26 -5.27 0.58
N PRO A 382 16.60 -6.19 -0.35
CA PRO A 382 17.86 -6.18 -1.10
C PRO A 382 18.14 -4.90 -1.87
N PHE A 383 17.11 -4.12 -2.18
CA PHE A 383 17.23 -2.89 -2.94
C PHE A 383 17.65 -1.70 -2.08
N ASN A 384 17.63 -1.87 -0.75
CA ASN A 384 18.09 -0.88 0.22
C ASN A 384 19.50 -1.18 0.73
N TRP A 385 20.11 -2.30 0.35
CA TRP A 385 21.50 -2.61 0.68
C TRP A 385 22.46 -1.63 0.00
N TYR A 386 23.48 -1.22 0.73
CA TYR A 386 24.46 -0.27 0.24
C TYR A 386 25.28 -0.91 -0.89
N THR A 387 25.33 -0.21 -2.02
CA THR A 387 26.18 -0.59 -3.15
C THR A 387 27.32 0.43 -3.24
N PRO A 388 28.55 0.05 -2.83
CA PRO A 388 29.69 0.96 -2.87
C PRO A 388 29.93 1.50 -4.27
N THR A 389 30.17 2.81 -4.37
CA THR A 389 30.62 3.44 -5.61
C THR A 389 32.14 3.28 -5.75
N GLU A 390 32.58 2.97 -6.96
CA GLU A 390 34.02 2.90 -7.29
C GLU A 390 34.55 4.32 -7.51
N ASP A 391 34.73 5.07 -6.42
CA ASP A 391 35.25 6.43 -6.42
C ASP A 391 36.67 6.51 -5.83
N ASP A 392 37.36 7.63 -6.10
CA ASP A 392 38.68 7.95 -5.52
C ASP A 392 39.80 6.90 -5.74
N GLY A 393 39.67 6.08 -6.79
CA GLY A 393 40.65 5.06 -7.16
C GLY A 393 40.53 3.76 -6.37
N LEU A 394 39.47 3.60 -5.57
CA LEU A 394 39.09 2.34 -4.96
C LEU A 394 38.18 1.57 -5.93
N THR A 395 38.59 0.37 -6.33
CA THR A 395 37.80 -0.52 -7.17
C THR A 395 37.56 -1.84 -6.46
N ASP A 396 36.56 -2.58 -6.94
CA ASP A 396 36.29 -3.94 -6.49
C ASP A 396 36.05 -4.02 -4.97
N ILE A 397 36.51 -5.11 -4.34
CA ILE A 397 36.35 -5.33 -2.90
C ILE A 397 36.99 -4.22 -2.04
N ALA A 398 38.00 -3.51 -2.55
CA ALA A 398 38.64 -2.43 -1.80
C ALA A 398 37.67 -1.25 -1.57
N ALA A 399 36.74 -0.99 -2.50
CA ALA A 399 35.68 0.01 -2.31
C ALA A 399 34.73 -0.41 -1.17
N CYS A 400 34.34 -1.69 -1.13
CA CYS A 400 33.48 -2.25 -0.08
C CYS A 400 34.11 -2.18 1.31
N LEU A 401 35.40 -2.46 1.42
CA LEU A 401 36.15 -2.48 2.69
C LEU A 401 36.63 -1.09 3.14
N SER A 402 36.37 -0.04 2.35
CA SER A 402 36.87 1.29 2.66
C SER A 402 36.16 1.88 3.90
N PRO A 403 36.87 2.66 4.75
CA PRO A 403 36.25 3.36 5.87
C PRO A 403 35.10 4.28 5.44
N ASP A 404 35.21 4.88 4.25
CA ASP A 404 34.19 5.76 3.69
C ASP A 404 32.90 4.99 3.38
N SER A 405 32.97 3.82 2.73
CA SER A 405 31.80 2.98 2.48
C SER A 405 31.11 2.55 3.77
N VAL A 406 31.87 2.15 4.79
CA VAL A 406 31.32 1.79 6.11
C VAL A 406 30.58 2.99 6.72
N GLN A 407 31.19 4.18 6.67
CA GLN A 407 30.59 5.39 7.21
C GLN A 407 29.34 5.82 6.42
N TYR A 408 29.39 5.79 5.08
CA TYR A 408 28.27 6.19 4.24
C TYR A 408 27.09 5.22 4.35
N ALA A 409 27.33 3.92 4.40
CA ALA A 409 26.28 2.92 4.61
C ALA A 409 25.59 3.17 5.96
N ALA A 410 26.36 3.36 7.03
CA ALA A 410 25.83 3.66 8.36
C ALA A 410 25.04 4.98 8.39
N LEU A 411 25.55 6.03 7.75
CA LEU A 411 24.91 7.33 7.66
C LEU A 411 23.55 7.24 6.98
N ASN A 412 23.48 6.48 5.88
CA ASN A 412 22.27 6.34 5.07
C ASN A 412 21.35 5.22 5.56
N ARG A 413 21.65 4.59 6.71
CA ARG A 413 20.89 3.47 7.29
C ARG A 413 20.72 2.30 6.31
N GLN A 414 21.77 2.02 5.54
CA GLN A 414 21.80 0.93 4.57
C GLN A 414 22.72 -0.19 5.07
N PRO A 415 22.28 -1.46 5.03
CA PRO A 415 23.17 -2.58 5.33
C PRO A 415 24.32 -2.64 4.34
N LEU A 416 25.55 -2.86 4.83
CA LEU A 416 26.73 -2.99 3.98
C LEU A 416 27.18 -4.44 3.91
N HIS A 417 27.23 -5.12 5.05
CA HIS A 417 27.69 -6.48 5.17
C HIS A 417 26.49 -7.43 5.18
N LEU A 418 26.60 -8.51 4.42
CA LEU A 418 25.59 -9.54 4.31
C LEU A 418 26.19 -10.91 4.68
N THR A 419 25.38 -11.77 5.29
CA THR A 419 25.72 -13.17 5.60
C THR A 419 24.92 -14.13 4.73
N CYS A 420 25.45 -15.32 4.55
CA CYS A 420 24.79 -16.39 3.81
C CYS A 420 23.76 -17.12 4.66
N ASP A 421 22.53 -17.26 4.15
CA ASP A 421 21.47 -18.05 4.76
C ASP A 421 21.09 -19.29 3.91
N ASP A 422 21.28 -19.23 2.59
CA ASP A 422 21.04 -20.36 1.67
C ASP A 422 22.35 -21.00 1.17
N LEU A 423 22.70 -22.15 1.74
CA LEU A 423 23.94 -22.87 1.42
C LEU A 423 23.98 -23.48 0.01
N ASP A 424 22.86 -23.52 -0.71
CA ASP A 424 22.84 -23.95 -2.11
C ASP A 424 23.29 -22.82 -3.06
N LEU A 425 23.18 -21.56 -2.62
CA LEU A 425 23.49 -20.37 -3.44
C LEU A 425 24.67 -19.56 -2.90
N CYS A 426 25.05 -19.74 -1.64
CA CYS A 426 26.19 -19.08 -1.02
C CYS A 426 26.96 -20.00 -0.05
N VAL A 427 28.06 -19.48 0.48
CA VAL A 427 28.96 -20.18 1.41
C VAL A 427 28.87 -19.57 2.81
N GLU A 428 28.62 -20.42 3.81
CA GLU A 428 28.61 -20.05 5.24
C GLU A 428 29.94 -19.45 5.69
N GLY A 429 29.89 -18.48 6.61
CA GLY A 429 31.07 -17.85 7.19
C GLY A 429 31.77 -16.81 6.31
N ARG A 430 31.37 -16.68 5.03
CA ARG A 430 31.82 -15.60 4.16
C ARG A 430 31.00 -14.33 4.33
N GLN A 431 31.59 -13.21 3.96
CA GLN A 431 30.90 -11.91 3.92
C GLN A 431 30.53 -11.56 2.48
N TYR A 432 29.36 -10.98 2.28
CA TYR A 432 28.88 -10.56 0.97
C TYR A 432 28.60 -9.06 0.94
N PHE A 433 28.86 -8.43 -0.20
CA PHE A 433 28.56 -7.02 -0.46
C PHE A 433 27.78 -6.90 -1.76
N ALA A 434 26.69 -6.14 -1.76
CA ALA A 434 25.92 -5.86 -2.96
C ALA A 434 26.77 -5.10 -4.00
N LYS A 435 26.73 -5.53 -5.26
CA LYS A 435 27.52 -4.94 -6.35
C LYS A 435 26.66 -4.24 -7.38
N ASN A 436 25.71 -4.94 -7.98
CA ASN A 436 24.78 -4.36 -8.95
C ASN A 436 23.57 -5.27 -9.14
N ARG A 437 22.56 -4.74 -9.82
CA ARG A 437 21.35 -5.46 -10.21
C ARG A 437 20.99 -5.19 -11.65
N THR A 438 20.50 -6.20 -12.34
CA THR A 438 19.99 -6.11 -13.71
C THR A 438 18.59 -6.70 -13.74
N ALA A 439 17.64 -5.97 -14.33
CA ALA A 439 16.29 -6.50 -14.54
C ALA A 439 16.31 -7.65 -15.56
N TRP A 440 15.61 -8.75 -15.26
CA TRP A 440 15.49 -9.91 -16.13
C TRP A 440 14.14 -10.00 -16.85
N GLY A 441 13.08 -9.50 -16.20
CA GLY A 441 11.69 -9.64 -16.64
C GLY A 441 10.84 -10.20 -15.49
N ASP A 442 9.55 -9.91 -15.52
CA ASP A 442 8.56 -10.40 -14.54
C ASP A 442 8.98 -10.16 -13.09
N ARG A 443 9.44 -8.94 -12.83
CA ARG A 443 9.94 -8.49 -11.52
C ARG A 443 11.17 -9.22 -10.99
N MET A 444 11.74 -10.14 -11.76
CA MET A 444 12.96 -10.84 -11.40
C MET A 444 14.21 -10.01 -11.73
N HIS A 445 15.23 -10.22 -10.92
CA HIS A 445 16.51 -9.54 -11.03
C HIS A 445 17.67 -10.53 -10.95
N ILE A 446 18.69 -10.28 -11.76
CA ILE A 446 20.03 -10.84 -11.51
C ILE A 446 20.74 -9.84 -10.61
N MET A 447 21.00 -10.23 -9.37
CA MET A 447 21.78 -9.44 -8.42
C MET A 447 23.15 -10.08 -8.23
N CYS A 448 24.20 -9.25 -8.34
CA CYS A 448 25.57 -9.68 -8.17
C CYS A 448 26.17 -9.10 -6.89
N PHE A 449 27.12 -9.84 -6.34
CA PHE A 449 27.75 -9.63 -5.06
C PHE A 449 29.26 -9.82 -5.16
N TRP A 450 29.95 -9.19 -4.23
CA TRP A 450 31.30 -9.58 -3.86
C TRP A 450 31.23 -10.61 -2.74
N GLU A 451 31.65 -11.84 -3.02
CA GLU A 451 31.88 -12.84 -1.98
C GLU A 451 33.31 -12.66 -1.45
N TYR A 452 33.45 -12.37 -0.17
CA TYR A 452 34.71 -12.05 0.49
C TYR A 452 35.03 -13.05 1.60
N GLU A 453 36.27 -13.56 1.58
CA GLU A 453 36.85 -14.41 2.63
C GLU A 453 37.85 -13.58 3.45
N PRO A 454 37.48 -13.16 4.68
CA PRO A 454 38.34 -12.35 5.52
C PRO A 454 39.66 -13.05 5.90
N ALA A 455 39.65 -14.38 6.04
CA ALA A 455 40.83 -15.11 6.49
C ALA A 455 41.98 -15.10 5.48
N THR A 456 41.64 -15.12 4.18
CA THR A 456 42.61 -15.11 3.07
C THR A 456 42.68 -13.78 2.35
N ASN A 457 41.85 -12.80 2.75
CA ASN A 457 41.69 -11.51 2.08
C ASN A 457 41.47 -11.67 0.57
N SER A 458 40.61 -12.62 0.19
CA SER A 458 40.31 -12.93 -1.21
C SER A 458 38.84 -12.69 -1.51
N SER A 459 38.55 -12.12 -2.68
CA SER A 459 37.20 -11.88 -3.16
C SER A 459 36.95 -12.53 -4.52
N ARG A 460 35.70 -12.92 -4.78
CA ARG A 460 35.23 -13.30 -6.11
C ARG A 460 33.88 -12.67 -6.42
N HIS A 461 33.55 -12.59 -7.70
CA HIS A 461 32.21 -12.23 -8.14
C HIS A 461 31.26 -13.42 -8.00
N LEU A 462 30.10 -13.17 -7.42
CA LEU A 462 28.96 -14.07 -7.40
C LEU A 462 27.78 -13.34 -8.04
N CYS A 463 27.05 -14.01 -8.92
CA CYS A 463 25.77 -13.52 -9.40
C CYS A 463 24.73 -14.61 -9.17
N LEU A 464 23.63 -14.24 -8.53
CA LEU A 464 22.50 -15.14 -8.38
C LEU A 464 21.83 -15.39 -9.74
N PRO A 465 21.12 -16.51 -9.91
CA PRO A 465 20.18 -16.63 -11.03
C PRO A 465 19.15 -15.49 -11.00
N PRO A 466 18.36 -15.31 -12.06
CA PRO A 466 17.19 -14.44 -11.99
C PRO A 466 16.28 -14.91 -10.84
N MET A 467 15.96 -14.02 -9.91
CA MET A 467 15.08 -14.33 -8.77
C MET A 467 14.23 -13.10 -8.43
N LEU A 468 13.10 -13.33 -7.78
CA LEU A 468 12.33 -12.26 -7.16
C LEU A 468 13.14 -11.61 -6.04
N ARG A 469 12.76 -10.38 -5.68
CA ARG A 469 13.45 -9.62 -4.65
C ARG A 469 13.35 -10.31 -3.28
N GLU A 470 12.19 -10.86 -2.98
CA GLU A 470 11.87 -11.62 -1.79
C GLU A 470 12.80 -12.85 -1.68
N ALA A 471 12.95 -13.59 -2.78
CA ALA A 471 13.84 -14.74 -2.84
C ALA A 471 15.34 -14.37 -2.71
N ILE A 472 15.76 -13.17 -3.13
CA ILE A 472 17.13 -12.68 -2.87
C ILE A 472 17.33 -12.42 -1.37
N ALA A 473 16.30 -11.92 -0.68
CA ALA A 473 16.34 -11.71 0.76
C ALA A 473 16.42 -13.03 1.56
N ASP A 474 15.91 -14.14 1.00
CA ASP A 474 16.06 -15.48 1.60
C ASP A 474 17.49 -16.05 1.46
N VAL A 475 18.27 -15.59 0.48
CA VAL A 475 19.65 -16.06 0.28
C VAL A 475 20.63 -15.37 1.22
N PHE A 476 20.41 -14.07 1.49
CA PHE A 476 21.32 -13.25 2.26
C PHE A 476 20.60 -12.42 3.32
N SER A 477 21.11 -12.45 4.56
CA SER A 477 20.68 -11.55 5.63
C SER A 477 21.63 -10.39 5.85
N PRO A 478 21.11 -9.18 6.14
CA PRO A 478 21.94 -8.04 6.53
C PRO A 478 22.53 -8.22 7.93
N VAL A 479 23.83 -7.91 8.08
CA VAL A 479 24.50 -7.85 9.38
C VAL A 479 24.08 -6.60 10.14
N GLU A 480 24.09 -5.44 9.47
CA GLU A 480 23.54 -4.21 10.03
C GLU A 480 22.04 -4.16 9.83
N THR A 481 21.26 -4.21 10.91
CA THR A 481 19.81 -4.05 10.87
C THR A 481 19.39 -2.74 11.51
N TYR A 482 18.74 -1.90 10.72
CA TYR A 482 18.08 -0.67 11.17
C TYR A 482 16.58 -0.93 11.24
N LYS A 483 16.01 -0.69 12.42
CA LYS A 483 14.58 -0.89 12.66
C LYS A 483 13.77 0.25 12.06
N ASN A 484 12.65 -0.10 11.44
CA ASN A 484 11.61 0.85 11.09
C ASN A 484 11.01 1.46 12.37
N ASP A 485 10.66 2.74 12.30
CA ASP A 485 10.04 3.46 13.39
C ASP A 485 8.56 3.06 13.50
N PRO A 486 8.15 2.42 14.62
CA PRO A 486 6.80 1.92 14.77
C PRO A 486 5.73 3.01 14.79
N ASP A 487 6.08 4.26 15.08
CA ASP A 487 5.12 5.36 15.18
C ASP A 487 4.75 5.97 13.82
N VAL A 488 5.59 5.80 12.80
CA VAL A 488 5.45 6.48 11.50
C VAL A 488 5.45 5.56 10.29
N CYS A 489 5.97 4.33 10.40
CA CYS A 489 5.92 3.32 9.34
C CYS A 489 4.58 2.55 9.35
N GLY A 490 4.46 1.50 8.53
CA GLY A 490 3.26 0.65 8.45
C GLY A 490 2.27 1.05 7.35
N PHE A 491 2.64 1.95 6.44
CA PHE A 491 1.80 2.35 5.31
C PHE A 491 2.22 1.68 4.01
N TYR A 492 1.23 1.30 3.22
CA TYR A 492 1.35 0.62 1.94
C TYR A 492 0.68 1.44 0.85
N PHE A 493 1.09 1.20 -0.39
CA PHE A 493 0.56 1.86 -1.57
C PHE A 493 -0.28 0.89 -2.39
N LEU A 494 -1.53 1.26 -2.66
CA LEU A 494 -2.49 0.46 -3.43
C LEU A 494 -2.83 1.20 -4.74
N PRO A 495 -2.17 0.86 -5.87
CA PRO A 495 -2.35 1.57 -7.13
C PRO A 495 -3.77 1.48 -7.67
N TYR A 496 -4.24 2.54 -8.34
CA TYR A 496 -5.57 2.54 -8.96
C TYR A 496 -5.74 1.45 -10.02
N GLU A 497 -4.67 1.16 -10.76
CA GLU A 497 -4.66 0.09 -11.75
C GLU A 497 -4.86 -1.27 -11.08
N THR A 498 -4.12 -1.55 -10.00
CA THR A 498 -4.27 -2.79 -9.23
C THR A 498 -5.68 -2.97 -8.71
N ILE A 499 -6.27 -1.93 -8.10
CA ILE A 499 -7.66 -1.97 -7.63
C ILE A 499 -8.60 -2.35 -8.78
N ARG A 500 -8.50 -1.65 -9.92
CA ARG A 500 -9.39 -1.90 -11.07
C ARG A 500 -9.24 -3.33 -11.60
N THR A 501 -8.01 -3.80 -11.75
CA THR A 501 -7.74 -5.13 -12.32
C THR A 501 -8.20 -6.24 -11.39
N VAL A 502 -7.91 -6.14 -10.09
CA VAL A 502 -8.35 -7.11 -9.08
C VAL A 502 -9.88 -7.11 -8.97
N SER A 503 -10.51 -5.93 -8.83
CA SER A 503 -11.98 -5.85 -8.74
C SER A 503 -12.68 -6.34 -10.00
N ALA A 504 -12.12 -6.10 -11.18
CA ALA A 504 -12.72 -6.58 -12.43
C ALA A 504 -12.69 -8.11 -12.56
N LEU A 505 -11.75 -8.79 -11.90
CA LEU A 505 -11.59 -10.24 -11.98
C LEU A 505 -12.21 -10.98 -10.80
N PHE A 506 -12.17 -10.41 -9.61
CA PHE A 506 -12.50 -11.10 -8.36
C PHE A 506 -13.49 -10.35 -7.45
N ASP A 507 -13.97 -9.17 -7.86
CA ASP A 507 -14.77 -8.28 -7.01
C ASP A 507 -14.03 -7.93 -5.69
N GLY A 508 -14.77 -7.73 -4.59
CA GLY A 508 -14.19 -7.60 -3.24
C GLY A 508 -13.67 -6.22 -2.82
N PHE A 509 -13.75 -5.19 -3.69
CA PHE A 509 -13.36 -3.82 -3.32
C PHE A 509 -14.54 -3.01 -2.80
N PHE A 510 -14.43 -2.50 -1.57
CA PHE A 510 -15.33 -1.50 -1.02
C PHE A 510 -14.68 -0.77 0.15
N VAL A 511 -15.16 0.45 0.43
CA VAL A 511 -14.65 1.30 1.51
C VAL A 511 -15.80 1.73 2.39
N ASN A 512 -15.66 1.58 3.69
CA ASN A 512 -16.66 1.97 4.68
C ASN A 512 -16.27 3.28 5.35
N ASN A 513 -17.22 4.20 5.48
CA ASN A 513 -17.09 5.37 6.33
C ASN A 513 -17.96 5.22 7.57
N MET A 514 -17.43 5.56 8.74
CA MET A 514 -18.13 5.47 10.01
C MET A 514 -18.24 6.87 10.63
N ASP A 515 -19.46 7.42 10.68
CA ASP A 515 -19.72 8.67 11.39
C ASP A 515 -19.94 8.36 12.87
N VAL A 516 -18.89 8.60 13.66
CA VAL A 516 -18.82 8.24 15.07
C VAL A 516 -18.84 9.49 15.94
N ASN A 517 -19.69 9.48 16.96
CA ASN A 517 -19.72 10.51 18.00
C ASN A 517 -19.26 9.92 19.33
N TRP A 518 -18.26 10.54 19.96
CA TRP A 518 -17.71 10.08 21.22
C TRP A 518 -18.36 10.76 22.41
N ALA A 519 -18.66 10.00 23.44
CA ALA A 519 -19.25 10.55 24.64
C ALA A 519 -18.18 11.28 25.48
N PRO A 520 -18.50 12.40 26.16
CA PRO A 520 -17.51 13.16 26.93
C PRO A 520 -16.80 12.33 28.01
N GLN A 521 -17.48 11.35 28.62
CA GLN A 521 -16.88 10.47 29.61
C GLN A 521 -15.72 9.65 29.05
N SER A 522 -15.63 9.45 27.73
CA SER A 522 -14.59 8.63 27.11
C SER A 522 -13.20 9.24 27.14
N TYR A 523 -13.05 10.47 27.63
CA TYR A 523 -11.78 11.18 27.67
C TYR A 523 -11.29 11.39 29.11
N LEU A 524 -10.01 11.11 29.33
CA LEU A 524 -9.34 11.27 30.62
C LEU A 524 -9.48 12.70 31.19
N ALA A 525 -9.49 13.71 30.31
CA ALA A 525 -9.70 15.11 30.68
C ALA A 525 -11.01 15.36 31.44
N ASN A 526 -12.03 14.52 31.23
CA ASN A 526 -13.35 14.66 31.83
C ASN A 526 -13.57 13.78 33.07
N ARG A 527 -12.54 13.05 33.55
CA ARG A 527 -12.66 12.09 34.67
C ARG A 527 -13.31 12.64 35.94
N ALA A 528 -13.10 13.92 36.24
CA ALA A 528 -13.68 14.56 37.42
C ALA A 528 -15.21 14.71 37.33
N GLN A 529 -15.77 14.76 36.12
CA GLN A 529 -17.21 14.88 35.88
C GLN A 529 -17.91 13.51 35.87
N PHE A 530 -17.17 12.42 35.68
CA PHE A 530 -17.70 11.07 35.58
C PHE A 530 -16.96 10.10 36.52
N PRO A 531 -17.02 10.30 37.84
CA PRO A 531 -16.25 9.53 38.83
C PRO A 531 -16.67 8.05 38.96
N GLN A 532 -17.76 7.65 38.31
CA GLN A 532 -18.24 6.26 38.31
C GLN A 532 -17.42 5.31 37.43
N PHE A 533 -16.62 5.84 36.49
CA PHE A 533 -15.79 5.03 35.59
C PHE A 533 -14.35 4.92 36.09
N ASP A 534 -13.67 3.84 35.68
CA ASP A 534 -12.24 3.65 35.93
C ASP A 534 -11.43 4.12 34.72
N TYR A 535 -10.65 5.19 34.94
CA TYR A 535 -9.79 5.76 33.92
C TYR A 535 -8.36 5.21 33.94
N SER A 536 -8.00 4.35 34.90
CA SER A 536 -6.63 3.85 35.07
C SER A 536 -6.13 3.08 33.83
N LEU A 537 -7.01 2.26 33.23
CA LEU A 537 -6.71 1.49 32.02
C LEU A 537 -6.66 2.38 30.77
N LEU A 538 -7.49 3.42 30.73
CA LEU A 538 -7.45 4.41 29.65
C LEU A 538 -6.14 5.20 29.69
N GLU A 539 -5.74 5.67 30.87
CA GLU A 539 -4.47 6.39 31.09
C GLU A 539 -3.27 5.49 30.75
N ALA A 540 -3.28 4.21 31.16
CA ALA A 540 -2.23 3.25 30.82
C ALA A 540 -2.13 2.93 29.32
N SER A 541 -3.21 3.14 28.55
CA SER A 541 -3.24 2.94 27.10
C SER A 541 -3.11 4.24 26.30
N THR A 542 -3.02 5.39 26.98
CA THR A 542 -2.74 6.68 26.37
C THR A 542 -1.24 6.79 26.14
N LYS A 543 -0.85 7.05 24.90
CA LYS A 543 0.54 7.05 24.43
C LYS A 543 0.84 8.35 23.70
N THR A 544 2.12 8.66 23.59
CA THR A 544 2.62 9.76 22.77
C THR A 544 3.17 9.19 21.47
N GLN A 545 2.68 9.68 20.34
CA GLN A 545 3.23 9.39 19.03
C GLN A 545 4.33 10.41 18.72
N GLN A 546 5.50 9.92 18.32
CA GLN A 546 6.59 10.77 17.87
C GLN A 546 6.22 11.50 16.57
N VAL A 547 6.64 12.76 16.48
CA VAL A 547 6.59 13.53 15.23
C VAL A 547 8.04 13.74 14.81
N VAL A 548 8.36 13.29 13.60
CA VAL A 548 9.69 13.48 13.02
C VAL A 548 9.58 14.51 11.90
N ASP A 549 10.27 15.63 12.12
CA ASP A 549 10.48 16.68 11.13
C ASP A 549 11.95 16.69 10.73
N PHE A 550 12.21 17.06 9.48
CA PHE A 550 13.56 17.18 8.94
C PHE A 550 13.85 18.62 8.54
N ASP A 551 15.06 19.08 8.85
CA ASP A 551 15.53 20.43 8.51
C ASP A 551 15.82 20.59 6.99
N GLY A 552 15.84 19.48 6.23
CA GLY A 552 16.02 19.47 4.79
C GLY A 552 16.17 18.06 4.20
N PRO A 553 16.17 17.93 2.86
CA PRO A 553 16.00 16.67 2.12
C PRO A 553 17.19 15.70 2.23
N PHE A 554 18.23 16.05 2.98
CA PHE A 554 19.39 15.21 3.25
C PHE A 554 19.70 15.31 4.75
N PRO A 555 19.12 14.41 5.58
CA PRO A 555 19.16 14.53 7.04
C PRO A 555 20.57 14.66 7.62
N TYR A 556 21.56 14.12 6.90
CA TYR A 556 22.94 14.01 7.37
C TYR A 556 23.94 14.87 6.59
N ALA A 557 23.50 15.77 5.71
CA ALA A 557 24.40 16.61 4.92
C ALA A 557 25.32 17.50 5.80
N HIS A 558 24.89 17.85 7.01
CA HIS A 558 25.69 18.61 7.98
C HIS A 558 26.83 17.82 8.64
N VAL A 559 26.79 16.48 8.57
CA VAL A 559 27.73 15.60 9.27
C VAL A 559 29.01 15.37 8.45
N TYR A 560 29.00 15.69 7.15
CA TYR A 560 30.17 15.45 6.31
C TYR A 560 31.15 16.63 6.32
N LYS A 561 32.35 16.41 6.87
CA LYS A 561 33.47 17.35 6.75
C LYS A 561 33.77 17.53 5.26
N GLN A 562 33.88 18.78 4.81
CA GLN A 562 34.36 19.08 3.46
C GLN A 562 35.65 18.31 3.20
N HIS A 563 35.65 17.40 2.22
CA HIS A 563 36.87 16.83 1.66
C HIS A 563 37.76 18.01 1.28
N ALA A 564 38.90 18.14 1.95
CA ALA A 564 39.87 19.16 1.65
C ALA A 564 40.35 18.89 0.23
N SER A 565 39.79 19.62 -0.75
CA SER A 565 40.22 19.53 -2.14
C SER A 565 41.73 19.63 -2.15
N ARG A 566 42.42 18.55 -2.54
CA ARG A 566 43.85 18.62 -2.81
C ARG A 566 43.99 19.58 -3.98
N ARG A 567 44.25 20.85 -3.67
CA ARG A 567 44.70 21.84 -4.64
C ARG A 567 45.91 21.22 -5.33
N HIS A 568 45.75 20.83 -6.59
CA HIS A 568 46.86 20.52 -7.46
C HIS A 568 47.84 21.69 -7.37
N GLY A 569 49.00 21.41 -6.77
CA GLY A 569 50.09 22.36 -6.63
C GLY A 569 50.47 22.88 -8.02
N ARG A 570 50.10 24.13 -8.28
CA ARG A 570 50.63 24.90 -9.41
C ARG A 570 52.12 25.08 -9.13
N LYS A 571 52.95 24.25 -9.77
CA LYS A 571 54.40 24.46 -9.82
C LYS A 571 54.64 25.85 -10.41
N SER A 572 55.18 26.76 -9.60
CA SER A 572 55.81 27.98 -10.12
C SER A 572 57.10 27.56 -10.83
N PRO A 573 57.37 28.00 -12.06
CA PRO A 573 58.65 27.75 -12.69
C PRO A 573 59.70 28.69 -12.10
N MET A 574 60.80 28.10 -11.61
CA MET A 574 62.07 28.80 -11.49
C MET A 574 62.70 28.90 -12.88
N ALA A 575 62.74 30.11 -13.43
CA ALA A 575 63.82 30.74 -14.20
C ALA A 575 63.29 32.05 -14.80
#